data_AF-A0A5C8AIT6-F1
#
_entry.id   AF-A0A5C8AIT6-F1
#
_cell.length_a   1.000
_cell.length_b   1.000
_cell.length_c   1.000
_cell.angle_alpha   90.00
_cell.angle_beta   90.00
_cell.angle_gamma   90.00
#
_symmetry.space_group_name_H-M   'P 1'
#
loop_
_entity.id
_entity.type
_entity.pdbx_description
1 polymer ?
#
loop_
_entity_poly.entity_id
_entity_poly.type
_entity_poly.pdbx_seq_one_letter_code
_entity_poly.pdbx_strand_id
1 'polypeptide(L)'
;MKKLVFSCFAIVYLSFNGFATEMRLAQEIVAQTEIQRPRYVLKTGALKVAVFNMPFGESYLISEKDKLFLKTADVRMIELVFSDFPKGEDLKKLNLNRIKEVESWRKTLVSNPEITWKIIRQTDCTNEAEAKTLFHGVVIHYKGPQTEEDRILEFTTTMRFLPLEEEIKDPVKLRKSLPDSTIFKVLERNKQWKKMAVVADLTGSMSPYTAQLVLWFKLKTKDQRIQDLIFFNDGDKTPDAKKVIGKTGGIYHGKGNNYKQVRELALKTIQGGCGGDAPENNCEALLFALENAPDAEEYILIADNFAPIKDAILMNQIHKPIRIILCGTSYGINLQYLNLARKTGGSVHTMESDLVDLIKMNEGEKFTFMKQKFIIKNGVIVKG
;
A
#
# COMPACT_ATOMS: atom_id res chain seq x y z
N MET A 1 -39.79 59.15 9.35
CA MET A 1 -39.59 57.86 10.05
C MET A 1 -38.93 56.87 9.08
N LYS A 2 -37.62 56.66 9.21
CA LYS A 2 -36.84 55.69 8.40
C LYS A 2 -36.97 54.31 9.05
N LYS A 3 -37.48 53.31 8.32
CA LYS A 3 -37.48 51.90 8.76
C LYS A 3 -36.13 51.27 8.40
N LEU A 4 -35.38 50.87 9.42
CA LEU A 4 -34.17 50.07 9.32
C LEU A 4 -34.58 48.61 9.08
N VAL A 5 -34.14 48.00 7.97
CA VAL A 5 -34.25 46.55 7.73
C VAL A 5 -32.97 45.92 8.27
N PHE A 6 -33.08 45.20 9.39
CA PHE A 6 -32.01 44.34 9.88
C PHE A 6 -32.07 43.01 9.13
N SER A 7 -31.07 42.76 8.28
CA SER A 7 -30.88 41.47 7.62
C SER A 7 -30.02 40.59 8.53
N CYS A 8 -30.61 39.56 9.13
CA CYS A 8 -29.90 38.56 9.91
C CYS A 8 -29.12 37.63 8.98
N PHE A 9 -27.81 37.83 8.87
CA PHE A 9 -26.91 36.81 8.33
C PHE A 9 -26.76 35.67 9.35
N ALA A 10 -27.43 34.55 9.11
CA ALA A 10 -27.15 33.31 9.81
C ALA A 10 -25.83 32.73 9.28
N ILE A 11 -24.75 32.91 10.04
CA ILE A 11 -23.49 32.20 9.81
C ILE A 11 -23.71 30.75 10.24
N VAL A 12 -23.96 29.87 9.27
CA VAL A 12 -23.94 28.42 9.49
C VAL A 12 -22.48 28.02 9.68
N TYR A 13 -22.08 27.82 10.93
CA TYR A 13 -20.84 27.10 11.25
C TYR A 13 -21.04 25.63 10.89
N LEU A 14 -20.66 25.26 9.66
CA LEU A 14 -20.40 23.87 9.30
C LEU A 14 -19.13 23.43 10.03
N SER A 15 -19.31 22.83 11.21
CA SER A 15 -18.23 22.12 11.90
C SER A 15 -17.81 20.93 11.04
N PHE A 16 -16.72 21.08 10.31
CA PHE A 16 -15.98 19.98 9.72
C PHE A 16 -15.44 19.13 10.88
N ASN A 17 -16.12 18.03 11.19
CA ASN A 17 -15.49 16.95 11.94
C ASN A 17 -14.44 16.32 11.00
N GLY A 18 -13.21 16.83 11.07
CA GLY A 18 -12.06 16.07 10.60
C GLY A 18 -12.10 14.73 11.31
N PHE A 19 -12.21 13.63 10.56
CA PHE A 19 -12.13 12.28 11.11
C PHE A 19 -10.74 12.10 11.73
N ALA A 20 -10.65 12.30 13.04
CA ALA A 20 -9.48 11.86 13.79
C ALA A 20 -9.52 10.33 13.77
N THR A 21 -8.58 9.70 13.08
CA THR A 21 -8.33 8.27 13.22
C THR A 21 -8.05 7.98 14.68
N GLU A 22 -8.86 7.12 15.32
CA GLU A 22 -8.62 6.71 16.70
C GLU A 22 -7.18 6.15 16.82
N MET A 23 -6.42 6.71 17.76
CA MET A 23 -5.06 6.26 18.03
C MET A 23 -5.09 4.85 18.62
N ARG A 24 -4.30 3.93 18.06
CA ARG A 24 -4.20 2.55 18.56
C ARG A 24 -3.39 2.47 19.85
N LEU A 25 -3.86 1.70 20.83
CA LEU A 25 -3.14 1.46 22.08
C LEU A 25 -2.26 0.20 22.01
N ALA A 26 -1.20 0.14 22.82
CA ALA A 26 -0.32 -1.03 22.93
C ALA A 26 -1.08 -2.32 23.34
N GLN A 27 -2.13 -2.18 24.16
CA GLN A 27 -3.00 -3.26 24.59
C GLN A 27 -3.75 -3.92 23.42
N GLU A 28 -4.12 -3.13 22.41
CA GLU A 28 -4.77 -3.65 21.20
C GLU A 28 -3.79 -4.47 20.36
N ILE A 29 -2.51 -4.11 20.36
CA ILE A 29 -1.47 -4.84 19.64
C ILE A 29 -1.18 -6.18 20.31
N VAL A 30 -0.99 -6.20 21.63
CA VAL A 30 -0.67 -7.44 22.36
C VAL A 30 -1.85 -8.43 22.39
N ALA A 31 -3.08 -7.94 22.23
CA ALA A 31 -4.28 -8.76 22.15
C ALA A 31 -4.48 -9.44 20.78
N GLN A 32 -3.66 -9.12 19.77
CA GLN A 32 -3.74 -9.73 18.44
C GLN A 32 -3.44 -11.23 18.50
N THR A 33 -4.01 -11.98 17.55
CA THR A 33 -3.69 -13.40 17.38
C THR A 33 -2.21 -13.57 17.03
N GLU A 34 -1.54 -14.42 17.80
CA GLU A 34 -0.13 -14.73 17.60
C GLU A 34 0.05 -15.67 16.40
N ILE A 35 1.07 -15.39 15.59
CA ILE A 35 1.50 -16.23 14.49
C ILE A 35 2.52 -17.23 15.03
N GLN A 36 2.16 -18.51 15.08
CA GLN A 36 3.07 -19.57 15.47
C GLN A 36 3.91 -20.06 14.29
N ARG A 37 5.23 -20.20 14.49
CA ARG A 37 6.16 -20.83 13.54
C ARG A 37 7.30 -21.51 14.27
N PRO A 38 7.97 -22.54 13.71
CA PRO A 38 9.11 -23.17 14.37
C PRO A 38 10.24 -22.16 14.67
N ARG A 39 10.79 -21.51 13.64
CA ARG A 39 11.80 -20.45 13.76
C ARG A 39 11.42 -19.23 12.96
N TYR A 40 11.80 -18.06 13.47
CA TYR A 40 11.71 -16.83 12.71
C TYR A 40 12.78 -16.81 11.62
N VAL A 41 12.37 -16.40 10.43
CA VAL A 41 13.27 -16.17 9.31
C VAL A 41 13.00 -14.76 8.81
N LEU A 42 14.03 -13.93 8.89
CA LEU A 42 13.97 -12.57 8.39
C LEU A 42 13.68 -12.59 6.89
N LYS A 43 12.57 -11.96 6.49
CA LYS A 43 12.25 -11.75 5.09
C LYS A 43 12.72 -10.36 4.69
N THR A 44 13.63 -10.30 3.74
CA THR A 44 13.96 -9.06 3.03
C THR A 44 13.05 -8.91 1.81
N GLY A 45 12.74 -7.68 1.44
CA GLY A 45 11.84 -7.38 0.33
C GLY A 45 11.99 -5.94 -0.12
N ALA A 46 10.89 -5.35 -0.62
CA ALA A 46 10.89 -3.96 -1.10
C ALA A 46 11.11 -2.91 0.01
N LEU A 47 10.97 -3.28 1.29
CA LEU A 47 11.21 -2.40 2.43
C LEU A 47 12.60 -2.64 3.00
N LYS A 48 13.24 -1.57 3.49
CA LYS A 48 14.45 -1.66 4.32
C LYS A 48 14.06 -2.25 5.68
N VAL A 49 14.98 -2.97 6.31
CA VAL A 49 14.71 -3.69 7.55
C VAL A 49 15.76 -3.36 8.62
N ALA A 50 15.29 -3.07 9.82
CA ALA A 50 16.11 -2.90 11.01
C ALA A 50 15.72 -3.92 12.08
N VAL A 51 16.72 -4.52 12.73
CA VAL A 51 16.55 -5.59 13.71
C VAL A 51 17.01 -5.12 15.07
N PHE A 52 16.10 -5.15 16.04
CA PHE A 52 16.33 -4.70 17.40
C PHE A 52 16.26 -5.88 18.34
N ASN A 53 17.42 -6.36 18.81
CA ASN A 53 17.49 -7.49 19.73
C ASN A 53 17.06 -7.06 21.15
N MET A 54 16.22 -7.89 21.76
CA MET A 54 15.87 -7.84 23.18
C MET A 54 16.33 -9.14 23.83
N PRO A 55 16.88 -9.15 25.05
CA PRO A 55 17.26 -10.41 25.67
C PRO A 55 16.07 -11.33 25.93
N PHE A 56 16.34 -12.63 26.00
CA PHE A 56 15.37 -13.63 26.41
C PHE A 56 14.75 -13.25 27.77
N GLY A 57 13.42 -13.32 27.88
CA GLY A 57 12.68 -12.94 29.10
C GLY A 57 12.59 -11.43 29.37
N GLU A 58 13.29 -10.60 28.61
CA GLU A 58 13.44 -9.17 28.88
C GLU A 58 12.74 -8.28 27.85
N SER A 59 12.54 -7.01 28.21
CA SER A 59 11.88 -6.01 27.35
C SER A 59 12.75 -4.85 26.90
N TYR A 60 13.94 -4.68 27.49
CA TYR A 60 14.88 -3.63 27.12
C TYR A 60 15.71 -4.02 25.90
N LEU A 61 16.31 -3.01 25.24
CA LEU A 61 17.17 -3.21 24.08
C LEU A 61 18.62 -3.47 24.44
N ILE A 62 19.28 -4.29 23.63
CA ILE A 62 20.73 -4.55 23.75
C ILE A 62 21.55 -3.37 23.18
N SER A 63 21.06 -2.67 22.16
CA SER A 63 21.78 -1.58 21.49
C SER A 63 20.82 -0.48 21.02
N GLU A 64 21.24 0.78 21.20
CA GLU A 64 20.51 1.96 20.72
C GLU A 64 21.04 2.54 19.42
N LYS A 65 22.15 2.02 18.87
CA LYS A 65 22.86 2.62 17.72
C LYS A 65 21.96 2.84 16.50
N ASP A 66 20.92 2.03 16.34
CA ASP A 66 20.02 2.08 15.20
C ASP A 66 18.72 2.88 15.47
N LYS A 67 18.57 3.58 16.59
CA LYS A 67 17.33 4.34 16.87
C LYS A 67 17.21 5.64 16.07
N LEU A 68 18.32 6.20 15.56
CA LEU A 68 18.30 7.54 14.98
C LEU A 68 17.42 7.63 13.71
N PHE A 69 17.47 6.61 12.85
CA PHE A 69 16.67 6.60 11.62
C PHE A 69 15.17 6.51 11.92
N LEU A 70 14.75 5.89 13.03
CA LEU A 70 13.33 5.75 13.41
C LEU A 70 12.62 7.08 13.66
N LYS A 71 13.37 8.15 13.96
CA LYS A 71 12.82 9.50 14.15
C LYS A 71 12.07 9.99 12.90
N THR A 72 12.60 9.67 11.72
CA THR A 72 12.06 10.12 10.43
C THR A 72 11.60 8.99 9.52
N ALA A 73 11.93 7.74 9.85
CA ALA A 73 11.56 6.58 9.04
C ALA A 73 10.05 6.49 8.80
N ASP A 74 9.70 6.16 7.57
CA ASP A 74 8.35 5.79 7.19
C ASP A 74 8.14 4.29 7.43
N VAL A 75 7.78 3.96 8.67
CA VAL A 75 7.61 2.56 9.13
C VAL A 75 6.29 2.00 8.63
N ARG A 76 6.33 0.81 8.03
CA ARG A 76 5.15 0.15 7.45
C ARG A 76 4.73 -1.12 8.20
N MET A 77 5.69 -1.86 8.77
CA MET A 77 5.40 -3.05 9.56
C MET A 77 6.38 -3.22 10.70
N ILE A 78 5.90 -3.75 11.82
CA ILE A 78 6.69 -4.12 12.99
C ILE A 78 6.35 -5.57 13.37
N GLU A 79 7.37 -6.41 13.52
CA GLU A 79 7.23 -7.80 13.98
C GLU A 79 7.84 -7.93 15.36
N LEU A 80 7.03 -8.23 16.38
CA LEU A 80 7.51 -8.64 17.69
C LEU A 80 7.71 -10.15 17.67
N VAL A 81 8.94 -10.59 17.91
CA VAL A 81 9.32 -12.00 17.85
C VAL A 81 9.80 -12.47 19.20
N PHE A 82 9.30 -13.63 19.65
CA PHE A 82 9.67 -14.24 20.91
C PHE A 82 9.52 -15.77 20.84
N SER A 83 10.08 -16.49 21.81
CA SER A 83 9.96 -17.95 21.94
C SER A 83 8.70 -18.36 22.68
N ASP A 84 8.17 -19.55 22.38
CA ASP A 84 7.12 -20.22 23.13
C ASP A 84 7.66 -20.87 24.43
N PHE A 85 8.44 -20.11 25.20
CA PHE A 85 9.01 -20.57 26.46
C PHE A 85 8.82 -19.54 27.58
N PRO A 86 8.37 -19.96 28.78
CA PRO A 86 7.98 -21.34 29.13
C PRO A 86 6.73 -21.78 28.34
N LYS A 87 6.69 -23.07 27.97
CA LYS A 87 5.69 -23.58 27.02
C LYS A 87 4.28 -23.51 27.61
N GLY A 88 3.35 -22.91 26.86
CA GLY A 88 1.95 -22.76 27.30
C GLY A 88 1.70 -21.58 28.24
N GLU A 89 2.72 -20.80 28.61
CA GLU A 89 2.56 -19.61 29.44
C GLU A 89 1.98 -18.40 28.66
N ASP A 90 1.21 -17.58 29.37
CA ASP A 90 0.73 -16.31 28.86
C ASP A 90 1.82 -15.24 28.93
N LEU A 91 2.49 -15.03 27.81
CA LEU A 91 3.57 -14.05 27.66
C LEU A 91 3.08 -12.63 27.32
N LYS A 92 1.77 -12.36 27.36
CA LYS A 92 1.21 -11.03 27.02
C LYS A 92 1.77 -9.92 27.88
N LYS A 93 2.00 -10.14 29.18
CA LYS A 93 2.57 -9.11 30.07
C LYS A 93 3.97 -8.68 29.60
N LEU A 94 4.83 -9.64 29.30
CA LEU A 94 6.18 -9.38 28.79
C LEU A 94 6.13 -8.69 27.43
N ASN A 95 5.30 -9.19 26.51
CA ASN A 95 5.17 -8.63 25.17
C ASN A 95 4.55 -7.22 25.18
N LEU A 96 3.63 -6.92 26.11
CA LEU A 96 3.11 -5.58 26.31
C LEU A 96 4.23 -4.61 26.74
N ASN A 97 5.11 -5.05 27.64
CA ASN A 97 6.27 -4.23 28.04
C ASN A 97 7.22 -3.99 26.87
N ARG A 98 7.46 -4.99 26.01
CA ARG A 98 8.24 -4.84 24.78
C ARG A 98 7.61 -3.85 23.80
N ILE A 99 6.28 -3.88 23.65
CA ILE A 99 5.57 -2.92 22.79
C ILE A 99 5.66 -1.50 23.36
N LYS A 100 5.53 -1.33 24.69
CA LYS A 100 5.72 -0.04 25.36
C LYS A 100 7.15 0.48 25.24
N GLU A 101 8.14 -0.41 25.26
CA GLU A 101 9.52 -0.03 24.96
C GLU A 101 9.62 0.57 23.55
N VAL A 102 9.04 -0.08 22.52
CA VAL A 102 8.99 0.47 21.15
C VAL A 102 8.23 1.81 21.09
N GLU A 103 7.12 1.92 21.80
CA GLU A 103 6.33 3.17 21.91
C GLU A 103 7.16 4.32 22.46
N SER A 104 8.07 4.05 23.40
CA SER A 104 8.94 5.05 23.99
C SER A 104 9.94 5.64 22.98
N TRP A 105 10.33 4.87 21.95
CA TRP A 105 11.26 5.34 20.91
C TRP A 105 10.61 6.38 20.01
N ARG A 106 9.33 6.15 19.66
CA ARG A 106 8.48 7.06 18.89
C ARG A 106 7.02 6.63 19.04
N LYS A 107 6.19 7.46 19.68
CA LYS A 107 4.78 7.16 19.99
C LYS A 107 3.99 6.64 18.78
N THR A 108 4.22 7.22 17.60
CA THR A 108 3.49 6.85 16.38
C THR A 108 3.76 5.42 15.90
N LEU A 109 4.81 4.72 16.36
CA LEU A 109 5.05 3.32 16.03
C LEU A 109 3.95 2.38 16.55
N VAL A 110 3.33 2.77 17.66
CA VAL A 110 2.18 2.07 18.25
C VAL A 110 0.88 2.75 17.84
N SER A 111 0.80 4.07 18.00
CA SER A 111 -0.45 4.81 17.85
C SER A 111 -0.96 4.95 16.42
N ASN A 112 -0.10 4.82 15.40
CA ASN A 112 -0.52 4.87 14.01
C ASN A 112 -1.17 3.52 13.58
N PRO A 113 -2.50 3.46 13.32
CA PRO A 113 -3.16 2.23 12.92
C PRO A 113 -2.75 1.72 11.53
N GLU A 114 -2.11 2.55 10.70
CA GLU A 114 -1.60 2.18 9.39
C GLU A 114 -0.37 1.26 9.48
N ILE A 115 0.39 1.31 10.59
CA ILE A 115 1.51 0.41 10.82
C ILE A 115 0.98 -0.98 11.16
N THR A 116 1.33 -1.97 10.35
CA THR A 116 0.97 -3.37 10.61
C THR A 116 1.85 -3.94 11.71
N TRP A 117 1.24 -4.54 12.73
CA TRP A 117 1.96 -5.32 13.74
C TRP A 117 1.76 -6.81 13.51
N LYS A 118 2.81 -7.60 13.77
CA LYS A 118 2.75 -9.06 13.82
C LYS A 118 3.38 -9.54 15.11
N ILE A 119 2.65 -10.38 15.84
CA ILE A 119 3.12 -11.02 17.07
C ILE A 119 3.51 -12.45 16.70
N ILE A 120 4.80 -12.75 16.70
CA ILE A 120 5.35 -14.02 16.21
C ILE A 120 5.92 -14.82 17.37
N ARG A 121 5.32 -15.99 17.60
CA ARG A 121 5.74 -16.96 18.62
C ARG A 121 6.50 -18.11 17.96
N GLN A 122 7.75 -18.30 18.36
CA GLN A 122 8.63 -19.35 17.84
C GLN A 122 8.51 -20.61 18.69
N THR A 123 8.20 -21.74 18.07
CA THR A 123 7.87 -23.00 18.76
C THR A 123 9.01 -24.02 18.78
N ASP A 124 10.15 -23.75 18.13
CA ASP A 124 11.30 -24.67 18.07
C ASP A 124 12.21 -24.55 19.30
N CYS A 125 11.62 -24.76 20.48
CA CYS A 125 12.33 -24.89 21.74
C CYS A 125 11.53 -25.74 22.74
N THR A 126 12.24 -26.56 23.51
CA THR A 126 11.68 -27.42 24.57
C THR A 126 12.18 -27.05 25.96
N ASN A 127 13.30 -26.34 26.04
CA ASN A 127 13.94 -25.90 27.27
C ASN A 127 14.46 -24.46 27.15
N GLU A 128 14.86 -23.88 28.28
CA GLU A 128 15.32 -22.49 28.34
C GLU A 128 16.59 -22.24 27.51
N ALA A 129 17.52 -23.21 27.46
CA ALA A 129 18.75 -23.07 26.69
C ALA A 129 18.46 -22.97 25.20
N GLU A 130 17.61 -23.84 24.66
CA GLU A 130 17.11 -23.77 23.28
C GLU A 130 16.35 -22.46 23.04
N ALA A 131 15.47 -22.07 23.97
CA ALA A 131 14.70 -20.85 23.85
C ALA A 131 15.60 -19.62 23.71
N LYS A 132 16.69 -19.54 24.50
CA LYS A 132 17.69 -18.45 24.43
C LYS A 132 18.43 -18.36 23.10
N THR A 133 18.48 -19.43 22.29
CA THR A 133 19.10 -19.40 20.96
C THR A 133 18.19 -18.81 19.88
N LEU A 134 16.88 -18.75 20.16
CA LEU A 134 15.91 -18.16 19.24
C LEU A 134 16.01 -16.64 19.27
N PHE A 135 15.58 -15.98 18.19
CA PHE A 135 15.59 -14.52 18.14
C PHE A 135 14.50 -13.95 19.04
N HIS A 136 14.84 -12.99 19.90
CA HIS A 136 13.86 -12.17 20.63
C HIS A 136 14.10 -10.71 20.33
N GLY A 137 13.02 -10.00 20.06
CA GLY A 137 13.09 -8.58 19.77
C GLY A 137 12.10 -8.15 18.72
N VAL A 138 12.45 -7.05 18.06
CA VAL A 138 11.56 -6.33 17.15
C VAL A 138 12.23 -6.15 15.80
N VAL A 139 11.50 -6.46 14.74
CA VAL A 139 11.94 -6.23 13.35
C VAL A 139 11.07 -5.14 12.75
N ILE A 140 11.70 -4.04 12.34
CA ILE A 140 11.02 -2.88 11.78
C ILE A 140 11.27 -2.83 10.28
N HIS A 141 10.19 -2.84 9.50
CA HIS A 141 10.20 -2.72 8.06
C HIS A 141 9.74 -1.31 7.68
N TYR A 142 10.58 -0.57 6.95
CA TYR A 142 10.38 0.85 6.68
C TYR A 142 10.82 1.24 5.27
N LYS A 143 10.23 2.31 4.74
CA LYS A 143 10.78 3.03 3.59
C LYS A 143 11.87 3.98 4.12
N GLY A 144 13.10 3.81 3.66
CA GLY A 144 14.18 4.76 3.93
C GLY A 144 14.07 5.98 3.00
N PRO A 145 14.82 7.07 3.26
CA PRO A 145 14.96 8.12 2.26
C PRO A 145 15.46 7.51 0.95
N GLN A 146 14.83 7.89 -0.16
CA GLN A 146 15.21 7.41 -1.47
C GLN A 146 16.62 7.92 -1.79
N THR A 147 17.59 7.02 -1.88
CA THR A 147 18.96 7.38 -2.26
C THR A 147 19.07 7.49 -3.78
N GLU A 148 20.15 8.09 -4.26
CA GLU A 148 20.43 8.10 -5.70
C GLU A 148 20.67 6.68 -6.23
N GLU A 149 21.26 5.81 -5.43
CA GLU A 149 21.44 4.39 -5.74
C GLU A 149 20.09 3.66 -5.86
N ASP A 150 19.15 3.92 -4.94
CA ASP A 150 17.79 3.37 -4.99
C ASP A 150 17.10 3.82 -6.30
N ARG A 151 17.21 5.10 -6.68
CA ARG A 151 16.69 5.64 -7.94
C ARG A 151 17.30 4.99 -9.17
N ILE A 152 18.63 4.84 -9.20
CA ILE A 152 19.33 4.19 -10.30
C ILE A 152 18.89 2.73 -10.41
N LEU A 153 18.74 2.02 -9.29
CA LEU A 153 18.31 0.63 -9.27
C LEU A 153 16.87 0.49 -9.77
N GLU A 154 15.95 1.34 -9.32
CA GLU A 154 14.55 1.40 -9.78
C GLU A 154 14.46 1.66 -11.30
N PHE A 155 15.16 2.69 -11.78
CA PHE A 155 15.21 3.03 -13.19
C PHE A 155 15.82 1.91 -14.03
N THR A 156 16.97 1.36 -13.60
CA THR A 156 17.66 0.26 -14.30
C THR A 156 16.78 -1.00 -14.34
N THR A 157 16.11 -1.33 -13.23
CA THR A 157 15.18 -2.46 -13.12
C THR A 157 14.05 -2.29 -14.12
N THR A 158 13.42 -1.12 -14.15
CA THR A 158 12.38 -0.79 -15.14
C THR A 158 12.90 -0.95 -16.56
N MET A 159 14.02 -0.32 -16.89
CA MET A 159 14.61 -0.36 -18.24
C MET A 159 14.95 -1.78 -18.70
N ARG A 160 15.38 -2.66 -17.79
CA ARG A 160 15.64 -4.07 -18.08
C ARG A 160 14.39 -4.82 -18.55
N PHE A 161 13.22 -4.47 -18.03
CA PHE A 161 11.96 -5.17 -18.32
C PHE A 161 11.08 -4.46 -19.36
N LEU A 162 11.56 -3.34 -19.92
CA LEU A 162 10.95 -2.62 -21.03
C LEU A 162 11.74 -2.89 -22.33
N PRO A 163 11.70 -4.13 -22.89
CA PRO A 163 12.54 -4.51 -24.02
C PRO A 163 12.32 -3.58 -25.22
N LEU A 164 13.42 -3.13 -25.82
CA LEU A 164 13.44 -2.44 -27.10
C LEU A 164 13.17 -3.40 -28.26
N GLU A 165 13.59 -4.67 -28.10
CA GLU A 165 13.46 -5.69 -29.14
C GLU A 165 11.98 -5.99 -29.45
N GLU A 166 11.67 -6.16 -30.73
CA GLU A 166 10.33 -6.53 -31.19
C GLU A 166 9.93 -7.94 -30.73
N GLU A 167 10.90 -8.83 -30.57
CA GLU A 167 10.69 -10.23 -30.22
C GLU A 167 11.29 -10.55 -28.84
N ILE A 168 10.55 -11.26 -27.99
CA ILE A 168 11.08 -11.79 -26.73
C ILE A 168 11.48 -13.24 -26.97
N LYS A 169 12.79 -13.52 -26.94
CA LYS A 169 13.35 -14.87 -27.20
C LYS A 169 12.80 -15.96 -26.28
N ASP A 170 12.61 -15.66 -25.00
CA ASP A 170 12.04 -16.60 -24.02
C ASP A 170 11.08 -15.88 -23.06
N PRO A 171 9.80 -15.75 -23.42
CA PRO A 171 8.81 -15.04 -22.61
C PRO A 171 8.51 -15.75 -21.28
N VAL A 172 8.72 -17.07 -21.21
CA VAL A 172 8.49 -17.84 -19.98
C VAL A 172 9.59 -17.57 -18.97
N LYS A 173 10.86 -17.61 -19.40
CA LYS A 173 12.01 -17.29 -18.54
C LYS A 173 11.97 -15.83 -18.08
N LEU A 174 11.59 -14.91 -18.97
CA LEU A 174 11.44 -13.50 -18.60
C LEU A 174 10.32 -13.31 -17.57
N ARG A 175 9.18 -13.98 -17.73
CA ARG A 175 8.11 -13.92 -16.73
C ARG A 175 8.53 -14.53 -15.39
N LYS A 176 9.31 -15.62 -15.40
CA LYS A 176 9.84 -16.28 -14.18
C LYS A 176 10.92 -15.46 -13.46
N SER A 177 11.57 -14.52 -14.14
CA SER A 177 12.60 -13.68 -13.51
C SER A 177 12.04 -12.46 -12.80
N LEU A 178 10.74 -12.17 -12.97
CA LEU A 178 10.07 -11.12 -12.23
C LEU A 178 9.94 -11.51 -10.75
N PRO A 179 10.24 -10.58 -9.82
CA PRO A 179 10.16 -10.86 -8.38
C PRO A 179 8.71 -10.99 -7.88
N ASP A 180 7.74 -10.49 -8.66
CA ASP A 180 6.32 -10.46 -8.35
C ASP A 180 5.48 -10.75 -9.60
N SER A 181 4.24 -11.20 -9.43
CA SER A 181 3.32 -11.54 -10.54
C SER A 181 1.89 -11.03 -10.35
N THR A 182 1.70 -10.02 -9.48
CA THR A 182 0.40 -9.45 -9.10
C THR A 182 -0.41 -9.01 -10.33
N ILE A 183 0.17 -8.19 -11.20
CA ILE A 183 -0.55 -7.64 -12.37
C ILE A 183 -0.98 -8.77 -13.30
N PHE A 184 -0.07 -9.70 -13.60
CA PHE A 184 -0.36 -10.86 -14.42
C PHE A 184 -1.49 -11.71 -13.83
N LYS A 185 -1.39 -12.10 -12.56
CA LYS A 185 -2.37 -12.98 -11.93
C LYS A 185 -3.76 -12.34 -11.87
N VAL A 186 -3.83 -11.04 -11.56
CA VAL A 186 -5.12 -10.33 -11.47
C VAL A 186 -5.77 -10.22 -12.85
N LEU A 187 -5.03 -9.79 -13.87
CA LEU A 187 -5.57 -9.67 -15.24
C LEU A 187 -5.91 -11.03 -15.87
N GLU A 188 -5.19 -12.10 -15.51
CA GLU A 188 -5.47 -13.47 -15.96
C GLU A 188 -6.67 -14.09 -15.23
N ARG A 189 -6.90 -13.75 -13.97
CA ARG A 189 -8.06 -14.17 -13.20
C ARG A 189 -9.33 -13.43 -13.62
N ASN A 190 -9.22 -12.15 -14.00
CA ASN A 190 -10.34 -11.30 -14.36
C ASN A 190 -10.50 -11.14 -15.88
N LYS A 191 -10.76 -12.25 -16.58
CA LYS A 191 -10.92 -12.27 -18.05
C LYS A 191 -12.17 -11.57 -18.56
N GLN A 192 -13.16 -11.41 -17.69
CA GLN A 192 -14.44 -10.77 -17.98
C GLN A 192 -14.32 -9.26 -18.18
N TRP A 193 -13.28 -8.60 -17.64
CA TRP A 193 -13.07 -7.16 -17.84
C TRP A 193 -12.71 -6.87 -19.29
N LYS A 194 -13.46 -5.97 -19.92
CA LYS A 194 -13.31 -5.53 -21.31
C LYS A 194 -13.43 -4.01 -21.38
N LYS A 195 -12.98 -3.42 -22.49
CA LYS A 195 -12.96 -1.95 -22.70
C LYS A 195 -12.44 -1.20 -21.48
N MET A 196 -11.29 -1.64 -20.98
CA MET A 196 -10.68 -1.12 -19.77
C MET A 196 -9.99 0.22 -20.05
N ALA A 197 -10.19 1.17 -19.14
CA ALA A 197 -9.27 2.28 -18.91
C ALA A 197 -8.38 1.92 -17.70
N VAL A 198 -7.09 1.70 -17.96
CA VAL A 198 -6.12 1.38 -16.90
C VAL A 198 -5.44 2.66 -16.45
N VAL A 199 -5.66 3.00 -15.19
CA VAL A 199 -5.03 4.11 -14.46
C VAL A 199 -3.93 3.53 -13.58
N ALA A 200 -2.66 3.85 -13.84
CA ALA A 200 -1.54 3.21 -13.13
C ALA A 200 -0.55 4.21 -12.54
N ASP A 201 -0.21 3.96 -11.29
CA ASP A 201 0.90 4.59 -10.58
C ASP A 201 2.24 4.10 -11.15
N LEU A 202 3.04 5.03 -11.67
CA LEU A 202 4.37 4.79 -12.24
C LEU A 202 5.49 5.48 -11.43
N THR A 203 5.25 5.74 -10.13
CA THR A 203 6.29 6.19 -9.21
C THR A 203 7.37 5.12 -8.96
N GLY A 204 8.47 5.53 -8.30
CA GLY A 204 9.67 4.69 -8.14
C GLY A 204 9.37 3.32 -7.49
N SER A 205 8.56 3.30 -6.43
CA SER A 205 8.18 2.07 -5.73
C SER A 205 7.34 1.11 -6.59
N MET A 206 6.69 1.63 -7.64
CA MET A 206 5.90 0.84 -8.58
C MET A 206 6.72 0.20 -9.70
N SER A 207 8.02 0.48 -9.80
CA SER A 207 8.92 -0.06 -10.85
C SER A 207 8.76 -1.57 -11.12
N PRO A 208 8.69 -2.48 -10.12
CA PRO A 208 8.50 -3.91 -10.39
C PRO A 208 7.13 -4.25 -11.00
N TYR A 209 6.10 -3.47 -10.70
CA TYR A 209 4.73 -3.67 -11.19
C TYR A 209 4.52 -2.98 -12.54
N THR A 210 5.14 -1.83 -12.76
CA THR A 210 5.24 -1.16 -14.07
C THR A 210 5.89 -2.08 -15.10
N ALA A 211 7.00 -2.72 -14.72
CA ALA A 211 7.65 -3.75 -15.53
C ALA A 211 6.67 -4.90 -15.89
N GLN A 212 5.89 -5.38 -14.92
CA GLN A 212 4.87 -6.41 -15.19
C GLN A 212 3.80 -5.94 -16.17
N LEU A 213 3.27 -4.72 -15.98
CA LEU A 213 2.22 -4.16 -16.81
C LEU A 213 2.70 -4.00 -18.26
N VAL A 214 3.86 -3.38 -18.48
CA VAL A 214 4.41 -3.19 -19.83
C VAL A 214 4.76 -4.53 -20.48
N LEU A 215 5.31 -5.49 -19.71
CA LEU A 215 5.55 -6.84 -20.22
C LEU A 215 4.24 -7.56 -20.57
N TRP A 216 3.17 -7.36 -19.81
CA TRP A 216 1.87 -7.93 -20.13
C TRP A 216 1.40 -7.47 -21.51
N PHE A 217 1.51 -6.17 -21.83
CA PHE A 217 1.18 -5.64 -23.17
C PHE A 217 2.03 -6.28 -24.26
N LYS A 218 3.32 -6.49 -24.00
CA LYS A 218 4.22 -7.15 -24.95
C LYS A 218 3.85 -8.61 -25.22
N LEU A 219 3.46 -9.35 -24.18
CA LEU A 219 3.12 -10.77 -24.28
C LEU A 219 1.68 -11.02 -24.72
N LYS A 220 0.80 -10.02 -24.56
CA LYS A 220 -0.63 -10.10 -24.85
C LYS A 220 -1.05 -9.09 -25.90
N THR A 221 -0.24 -8.87 -26.94
CA THR A 221 -0.51 -7.91 -28.02
C THR A 221 -1.85 -8.12 -28.75
N LYS A 222 -2.37 -9.36 -28.75
CA LYS A 222 -3.70 -9.68 -29.32
C LYS A 222 -4.86 -9.42 -28.34
N ASP A 223 -4.56 -9.20 -27.06
CA ASP A 223 -5.55 -8.86 -26.05
C ASP A 223 -5.89 -7.37 -26.16
N GLN A 224 -7.05 -7.08 -26.75
CA GLN A 224 -7.54 -5.71 -26.98
C GLN A 224 -8.48 -5.24 -25.86
N ARG A 225 -8.43 -5.87 -24.68
CA ARG A 225 -9.34 -5.51 -23.57
C ARG A 225 -8.97 -4.18 -22.92
N ILE A 226 -7.72 -3.72 -23.02
CA ILE A 226 -7.29 -2.41 -22.51
C ILE A 226 -7.25 -1.41 -23.67
N GLN A 227 -8.10 -0.39 -23.61
CA GLN A 227 -8.23 0.63 -24.65
C GLN A 227 -7.42 1.87 -24.31
N ASP A 228 -7.56 2.33 -23.07
CA ASP A 228 -6.98 3.58 -22.59
C ASP A 228 -6.00 3.32 -21.45
N LEU A 229 -4.88 4.05 -21.49
CA LEU A 229 -3.83 4.04 -20.49
C LEU A 229 -3.64 5.44 -19.94
N ILE A 230 -3.83 5.58 -18.63
CA ILE A 230 -3.61 6.81 -17.89
C ILE A 230 -2.53 6.51 -16.85
N PHE A 231 -1.32 7.01 -17.07
CA PHE A 231 -0.21 6.82 -16.14
C PHE A 231 0.03 8.10 -15.35
N PHE A 232 0.40 7.98 -14.08
CA PHE A 232 0.74 9.13 -13.26
C PHE A 232 2.02 8.92 -12.44
N ASN A 233 2.68 10.03 -12.10
CA ASN A 233 3.95 10.03 -11.37
C ASN A 233 3.99 11.03 -10.20
N ASP A 234 2.82 11.55 -9.82
CA ASP A 234 2.64 12.51 -8.73
C ASP A 234 3.32 13.87 -8.95
N GLY A 235 3.09 14.42 -10.14
CA GLY A 235 3.25 15.85 -10.41
C GLY A 235 4.58 16.26 -11.02
N ASP A 236 5.24 15.42 -11.83
CA ASP A 236 6.40 15.79 -12.66
C ASP A 236 7.55 16.48 -11.90
N LYS A 237 7.94 15.92 -10.74
CA LYS A 237 8.95 16.50 -9.82
C LYS A 237 8.56 17.87 -9.25
N THR A 238 7.29 18.24 -9.29
CA THR A 238 6.78 19.38 -8.52
C THR A 238 7.17 19.18 -7.06
N PRO A 239 7.87 20.12 -6.42
CA PRO A 239 8.25 20.01 -5.01
C PRO A 239 7.02 19.77 -4.13
N ASP A 240 7.11 18.89 -3.13
CA ASP A 240 5.95 18.45 -2.34
C ASP A 240 5.16 19.63 -1.73
N ALA A 241 5.85 20.65 -1.22
CA ALA A 241 5.23 21.85 -0.66
C ALA A 241 4.45 22.70 -1.66
N LYS A 242 4.58 22.44 -2.98
CA LYS A 242 3.89 23.13 -4.06
C LYS A 242 2.80 22.28 -4.71
N LYS A 243 2.65 21.02 -4.33
CA LYS A 243 1.58 20.16 -4.85
C LYS A 243 0.24 20.66 -4.33
N VAL A 244 -0.69 20.93 -5.25
CA VAL A 244 -2.04 21.40 -4.93
C VAL A 244 -3.03 20.33 -5.32
N ILE A 245 -3.82 19.84 -4.37
CA ILE A 245 -4.86 18.82 -4.62
C ILE A 245 -5.79 19.27 -5.75
N GLY A 246 -6.00 18.40 -6.74
CA GLY A 246 -6.77 18.66 -7.95
C GLY A 246 -5.96 19.29 -9.08
N LYS A 247 -4.69 19.63 -8.84
CA LYS A 247 -3.78 20.31 -9.77
C LYS A 247 -2.33 19.83 -9.59
N THR A 248 -2.13 18.62 -9.07
CA THR A 248 -0.80 18.04 -8.85
C THR A 248 -0.12 17.78 -10.20
N GLY A 249 -0.88 17.31 -11.19
CA GLY A 249 -0.39 17.06 -12.54
C GLY A 249 0.38 15.74 -12.67
N GLY A 250 1.30 15.65 -13.64
CA GLY A 250 2.05 14.41 -13.89
C GLY A 250 1.17 13.26 -14.34
N ILE A 251 0.13 13.55 -15.13
CA ILE A 251 -0.81 12.57 -15.68
C ILE A 251 -0.58 12.50 -17.20
N TYR A 252 -0.45 11.28 -17.70
CA TYR A 252 -0.08 10.96 -19.07
C TYR A 252 -1.09 10.01 -19.68
N HIS A 253 -1.52 10.25 -20.91
CA HIS A 253 -2.55 9.46 -21.58
C HIS A 253 -2.06 8.88 -22.90
N GLY A 254 -2.47 7.64 -23.19
CA GLY A 254 -2.26 7.00 -24.48
C GLY A 254 -3.16 5.77 -24.65
N LYS A 255 -2.98 5.06 -25.77
CA LYS A 255 -3.77 3.87 -26.10
C LYS A 255 -3.00 2.57 -25.81
N GLY A 256 -3.72 1.52 -25.41
CA GLY A 256 -3.17 0.22 -25.03
C GLY A 256 -2.92 -0.76 -26.19
N ASN A 257 -3.14 -0.35 -27.45
CA ASN A 257 -3.15 -1.25 -28.61
C ASN A 257 -1.78 -1.44 -29.28
N ASN A 258 -0.77 -0.64 -28.93
CA ASN A 258 0.56 -0.70 -29.53
C ASN A 258 1.64 -0.70 -28.45
N TYR A 259 2.39 -1.79 -28.36
CA TYR A 259 3.44 -1.95 -27.34
C TYR A 259 4.48 -0.80 -27.34
N LYS A 260 4.91 -0.32 -28.52
CA LYS A 260 5.90 0.77 -28.60
C LYS A 260 5.34 2.05 -27.97
N GLN A 261 4.09 2.38 -28.25
CA GLN A 261 3.40 3.53 -27.64
C GLN A 261 3.22 3.36 -26.13
N VAL A 262 2.82 2.16 -25.67
CA VAL A 262 2.72 1.85 -24.23
C VAL A 262 4.07 2.06 -23.54
N ARG A 263 5.14 1.54 -24.13
CA ARG A 263 6.50 1.67 -23.60
C ARG A 263 6.95 3.13 -23.55
N GLU A 264 6.74 3.89 -24.63
CA GLU A 264 7.09 5.31 -24.69
C GLU A 264 6.30 6.14 -23.67
N LEU A 265 5.00 5.87 -23.50
CA LEU A 265 4.16 6.51 -22.50
C LEU A 265 4.68 6.23 -21.08
N ALA A 266 5.01 4.97 -20.78
CA ALA A 266 5.57 4.58 -19.48
C ALA A 266 6.90 5.28 -19.22
N LEU A 267 7.82 5.29 -20.18
CA LEU A 267 9.12 5.97 -20.04
C LEU A 267 8.95 7.47 -19.84
N LYS A 268 8.07 8.12 -20.62
CA LYS A 268 7.79 9.55 -20.47
C LYS A 268 7.29 9.86 -19.06
N THR A 269 6.38 9.04 -18.55
CA THR A 269 5.83 9.18 -17.19
C THR A 269 6.92 9.06 -16.13
N ILE A 270 7.75 8.02 -16.20
CA ILE A 270 8.83 7.76 -15.24
C ILE A 270 9.91 8.84 -15.29
N GLN A 271 10.22 9.36 -16.48
CA GLN A 271 11.17 10.46 -16.66
C GLN A 271 10.63 11.79 -16.10
N GLY A 272 9.31 11.97 -16.14
CA GLY A 272 8.62 13.11 -15.55
C GLY A 272 8.83 13.21 -14.04
N GLY A 273 8.84 12.07 -13.33
CA GLY A 273 9.01 12.03 -11.87
C GLY A 273 8.92 10.62 -11.32
N CYS A 274 9.33 10.45 -10.06
CA CYS A 274 9.32 9.16 -9.36
C CYS A 274 8.50 9.20 -8.06
N GLY A 275 7.63 10.21 -7.90
CA GLY A 275 6.91 10.51 -6.65
C GLY A 275 7.54 11.65 -5.86
N GLY A 276 7.32 11.64 -4.53
CA GLY A 276 7.91 12.61 -3.60
C GLY A 276 7.66 12.24 -2.13
N ASP A 277 6.64 12.84 -1.51
CA ASP A 277 6.30 12.75 -0.09
C ASP A 277 5.69 11.41 0.36
N ALA A 278 5.56 10.44 -0.55
CA ALA A 278 4.97 9.09 -0.41
C ALA A 278 3.44 8.94 -0.61
N PRO A 279 2.56 9.92 -0.27
CA PRO A 279 1.21 9.95 -0.81
C PRO A 279 1.22 10.30 -2.30
N GLU A 280 0.28 9.76 -3.08
CA GLU A 280 0.23 9.93 -4.53
C GLU A 280 -1.13 10.49 -5.00
N ASN A 281 -1.18 11.10 -6.19
CA ASN A 281 -2.36 11.77 -6.75
C ASN A 281 -3.32 10.83 -7.51
N ASN A 282 -3.74 9.72 -6.87
CA ASN A 282 -4.54 8.69 -7.50
C ASN A 282 -5.91 9.18 -7.99
N CYS A 283 -6.60 10.05 -7.24
CA CYS A 283 -7.95 10.48 -7.58
C CYS A 283 -7.96 11.46 -8.76
N GLU A 284 -6.97 12.36 -8.85
CA GLU A 284 -6.78 13.23 -10.01
C GLU A 284 -6.63 12.40 -11.30
N ALA A 285 -5.79 11.35 -11.26
CA ALA A 285 -5.62 10.44 -12.40
C ALA A 285 -6.89 9.68 -12.75
N LEU A 286 -7.68 9.24 -11.75
CA LEU A 286 -8.98 8.61 -11.96
C LEU A 286 -10.00 9.56 -12.58
N LEU A 287 -10.10 10.80 -12.09
CA LEU A 287 -10.99 11.80 -12.64
C LEU A 287 -10.63 12.14 -14.09
N PHE A 288 -9.32 12.27 -14.37
CA PHE A 288 -8.82 12.43 -15.74
C PHE A 288 -9.27 11.26 -16.63
N ALA A 289 -9.18 10.01 -16.14
CA ALA A 289 -9.60 8.84 -16.90
C ALA A 289 -11.12 8.81 -17.15
N LEU A 290 -11.93 9.21 -16.17
CA LEU A 290 -13.39 9.32 -16.34
C LEU A 290 -13.77 10.34 -17.42
N GLU A 291 -13.04 11.44 -17.52
CA GLU A 291 -13.24 12.49 -18.52
C GLU A 291 -12.76 12.07 -19.91
N ASN A 292 -11.58 11.44 -20.00
CA ASN A 292 -10.89 11.17 -21.28
C ASN A 292 -11.13 9.76 -21.85
N ALA A 293 -11.72 8.86 -21.07
CA ALA A 293 -12.14 7.54 -21.50
C ALA A 293 -13.58 7.23 -21.03
N PRO A 294 -14.60 8.03 -21.42
CA PRO A 294 -15.98 7.88 -20.96
C PRO A 294 -16.66 6.59 -21.47
N ASP A 295 -16.17 6.04 -22.59
CA ASP A 295 -16.68 4.82 -23.20
C ASP A 295 -16.13 3.53 -22.58
N ALA A 296 -15.22 3.65 -21.61
CA ALA A 296 -14.68 2.50 -20.89
C ALA A 296 -15.78 1.82 -20.05
N GLU A 297 -15.81 0.49 -20.09
CA GLU A 297 -16.74 -0.31 -19.29
C GLU A 297 -16.17 -0.58 -17.88
N GLU A 298 -14.85 -0.62 -17.75
CA GLU A 298 -14.14 -0.90 -16.50
C GLU A 298 -13.00 0.10 -16.29
N TYR A 299 -12.94 0.71 -15.10
CA TYR A 299 -11.85 1.59 -14.70
C TYR A 299 -10.96 0.86 -13.70
N ILE A 300 -9.70 0.60 -14.10
CA ILE A 300 -8.77 -0.20 -13.31
C ILE A 300 -7.70 0.72 -12.72
N LEU A 301 -7.66 0.88 -11.41
CA LEU A 301 -6.55 1.55 -10.71
C LEU A 301 -5.47 0.53 -10.35
N ILE A 302 -4.22 0.78 -10.73
CA ILE A 302 -3.05 0.02 -10.26
C ILE A 302 -2.26 0.94 -9.32
N ALA A 303 -2.09 0.55 -8.05
CA ALA A 303 -1.53 1.44 -7.02
C ALA A 303 -0.60 0.72 -6.03
N ASP A 304 0.32 1.49 -5.42
CA ASP A 304 1.17 1.04 -4.32
C ASP A 304 0.38 0.96 -3.01
N ASN A 305 0.29 -0.23 -2.42
CA ASN A 305 -0.30 -0.44 -1.10
C ASN A 305 0.34 0.42 -0.02
N PHE A 306 1.62 0.74 -0.14
CA PHE A 306 2.32 1.56 0.85
C PHE A 306 2.10 3.05 0.65
N ALA A 307 1.56 3.50 -0.48
CA ALA A 307 1.28 4.92 -0.70
C ALA A 307 -0.14 5.28 -0.24
N PRO A 308 -0.31 6.25 0.68
CA PRO A 308 -1.60 6.88 0.92
C PRO A 308 -2.13 7.58 -0.34
N ILE A 309 -3.44 7.77 -0.42
CA ILE A 309 -4.08 8.56 -1.47
C ILE A 309 -4.05 10.03 -1.04
N LYS A 310 -3.17 10.83 -1.67
CA LYS A 310 -2.94 12.24 -1.32
C LYS A 310 -4.22 13.08 -1.43
N ASP A 311 -4.94 12.82 -2.50
CA ASP A 311 -6.10 13.58 -2.94
C ASP A 311 -7.42 12.87 -2.58
N ALA A 312 -7.44 12.14 -1.46
CA ALA A 312 -8.60 11.37 -1.01
C ALA A 312 -9.90 12.20 -0.86
N ILE A 313 -9.79 13.53 -0.68
CA ILE A 313 -10.94 14.44 -0.69
C ILE A 313 -11.70 14.45 -2.03
N LEU A 314 -11.01 14.16 -3.14
CA LEU A 314 -11.58 14.08 -4.49
C LEU A 314 -12.36 12.79 -4.74
N MET A 315 -12.26 11.79 -3.87
CA MET A 315 -13.00 10.52 -4.02
C MET A 315 -14.51 10.71 -4.14
N ASN A 316 -15.07 11.81 -3.62
CA ASN A 316 -16.49 12.14 -3.74
C ASN A 316 -16.94 12.42 -5.19
N GLN A 317 -16.01 12.74 -6.08
CA GLN A 317 -16.29 13.08 -7.48
C GLN A 317 -16.22 11.86 -8.41
N ILE A 318 -15.86 10.69 -7.88
CA ILE A 318 -15.70 9.45 -8.65
C ILE A 318 -17.00 8.66 -8.58
N HIS A 319 -17.72 8.64 -9.71
CA HIS A 319 -19.09 8.09 -9.78
C HIS A 319 -19.19 6.77 -10.57
N LYS A 320 -18.06 6.17 -10.95
CA LYS A 320 -18.01 4.85 -11.60
C LYS A 320 -17.29 3.84 -10.69
N PRO A 321 -17.64 2.54 -10.77
CA PRO A 321 -16.91 1.48 -10.07
C PRO A 321 -15.44 1.44 -10.44
N ILE A 322 -14.57 1.49 -9.43
CA ILE A 322 -13.11 1.39 -9.60
C ILE A 322 -12.63 0.00 -9.17
N ARG A 323 -11.98 -0.72 -10.09
CA ARG A 323 -11.29 -1.98 -9.81
C ARG A 323 -9.85 -1.68 -9.41
N ILE A 324 -9.47 -1.93 -8.18
CA ILE A 324 -8.14 -1.57 -7.68
C ILE A 324 -7.26 -2.81 -7.66
N ILE A 325 -6.25 -2.87 -8.51
CA ILE A 325 -5.14 -3.82 -8.40
C ILE A 325 -4.14 -3.23 -7.40
N LEU A 326 -4.07 -3.80 -6.22
CA LEU A 326 -3.28 -3.28 -5.11
C LEU A 326 -1.97 -4.07 -4.96
N CYS A 327 -0.86 -3.41 -5.27
CA CYS A 327 0.48 -3.98 -5.33
C CYS A 327 1.18 -3.90 -3.97
N GLY A 328 2.02 -4.89 -3.59
CA GLY A 328 2.81 -4.81 -2.35
C GLY A 328 2.07 -5.17 -1.06
N THR A 329 1.03 -6.01 -1.13
CA THR A 329 0.11 -6.31 -0.01
C THR A 329 0.63 -7.36 1.00
N SER A 330 1.86 -7.85 0.85
CA SER A 330 2.49 -8.84 1.76
C SER A 330 2.65 -8.36 3.21
N TYR A 331 2.55 -7.05 3.44
CA TYR A 331 2.82 -6.38 4.72
C TYR A 331 1.58 -5.77 5.37
N GLY A 332 0.40 -6.17 4.91
CA GLY A 332 -0.87 -5.57 5.30
C GLY A 332 -1.54 -4.91 4.12
N ILE A 333 -2.75 -4.40 4.35
CA ILE A 333 -3.54 -3.75 3.30
C ILE A 333 -3.90 -2.34 3.73
N ASN A 334 -3.77 -1.41 2.79
CA ASN A 334 -4.09 -0.01 2.99
C ASN A 334 -5.61 0.21 2.88
N LEU A 335 -6.19 0.70 3.98
CA LEU A 335 -7.63 0.90 4.13
C LEU A 335 -8.18 1.98 3.20
N GLN A 336 -7.36 2.93 2.74
CA GLN A 336 -7.82 4.00 1.86
C GLN A 336 -8.29 3.42 0.51
N TYR A 337 -7.59 2.41 -0.01
CA TYR A 337 -8.01 1.71 -1.24
C TYR A 337 -9.23 0.83 -1.01
N LEU A 338 -9.35 0.14 0.14
CA LEU A 338 -10.58 -0.60 0.47
C LEU A 338 -11.80 0.34 0.49
N ASN A 339 -11.63 1.51 1.10
CA ASN A 339 -12.69 2.52 1.20
C ASN A 339 -12.99 3.20 -0.14
N LEU A 340 -11.99 3.44 -0.98
CA LEU A 340 -12.19 3.91 -2.36
C LEU A 340 -13.03 2.91 -3.16
N ALA A 341 -12.68 1.63 -3.11
CA ALA A 341 -13.44 0.58 -3.79
C ALA A 341 -14.87 0.49 -3.25
N ARG A 342 -15.07 0.49 -1.93
CA ARG A 342 -16.41 0.48 -1.33
C ARG A 342 -17.25 1.68 -1.79
N LYS A 343 -16.70 2.88 -1.71
CA LYS A 343 -17.39 4.13 -2.03
C LYS A 343 -17.81 4.22 -3.49
N THR A 344 -17.01 3.67 -4.38
CA THR A 344 -17.26 3.70 -5.83
C THR A 344 -18.12 2.51 -6.30
N GLY A 345 -18.44 1.55 -5.42
CA GLY A 345 -19.08 0.28 -5.82
C GLY A 345 -18.13 -0.66 -6.57
N GLY A 346 -16.83 -0.41 -6.47
CA GLY A 346 -15.75 -1.16 -7.08
C GLY A 346 -15.30 -2.39 -6.27
N SER A 347 -14.03 -2.77 -6.46
CA SER A 347 -13.43 -3.96 -5.84
C SER A 347 -11.91 -3.82 -5.69
N VAL A 348 -11.31 -4.62 -4.81
CA VAL A 348 -9.86 -4.65 -4.59
C VAL A 348 -9.30 -6.02 -4.93
N HIS A 349 -8.19 -6.05 -5.66
CA HIS A 349 -7.60 -7.23 -6.25
C HIS A 349 -6.13 -7.32 -5.85
N THR A 350 -5.76 -8.45 -5.26
CA THR A 350 -4.40 -8.75 -4.80
C THR A 350 -3.84 -9.93 -5.58
N MET A 351 -2.56 -10.27 -5.36
CA MET A 351 -1.93 -11.36 -6.10
C MET A 351 -2.74 -12.67 -6.00
N GLU A 352 -3.23 -13.02 -4.81
CA GLU A 352 -3.91 -14.28 -4.53
C GLU A 352 -5.44 -14.20 -4.56
N SER A 353 -6.03 -13.04 -4.29
CA SER A 353 -7.47 -12.96 -4.00
C SER A 353 -8.12 -11.65 -4.42
N ASP A 354 -9.42 -11.71 -4.68
CA ASP A 354 -10.27 -10.58 -5.04
C ASP A 354 -11.28 -10.32 -3.93
N LEU A 355 -11.46 -9.04 -3.58
CA LEU A 355 -12.42 -8.54 -2.62
C LEU A 355 -13.46 -7.71 -3.38
N VAL A 356 -14.63 -8.31 -3.58
CA VAL A 356 -15.73 -7.76 -4.37
C VAL A 356 -16.93 -7.42 -3.49
N ASP A 357 -17.93 -6.76 -4.07
CA ASP A 357 -19.22 -6.49 -3.42
C ASP A 357 -19.12 -5.71 -2.10
N LEU A 358 -18.04 -4.94 -1.95
CA LEU A 358 -17.75 -4.17 -0.74
C LEU A 358 -18.88 -3.22 -0.35
N ILE A 359 -19.57 -2.61 -1.32
CA ILE A 359 -20.68 -1.68 -1.06
C ILE A 359 -21.92 -2.37 -0.47
N LYS A 360 -22.07 -3.69 -0.63
CA LYS A 360 -23.22 -4.47 -0.13
C LYS A 360 -23.09 -4.82 1.37
N MET A 361 -21.90 -4.69 1.96
CA MET A 361 -21.68 -5.00 3.37
C MET A 361 -22.34 -3.96 4.27
N ASN A 362 -23.05 -4.44 5.30
CA ASN A 362 -23.84 -3.61 6.21
C ASN A 362 -22.99 -3.02 7.33
N GLU A 363 -23.49 -1.96 7.98
CA GLU A 363 -22.89 -1.39 9.19
C GLU A 363 -22.75 -2.47 10.28
N GLY A 364 -21.58 -2.55 10.93
CA GLY A 364 -21.23 -3.57 11.92
C GLY A 364 -20.84 -4.94 11.34
N GLU A 365 -20.97 -5.16 10.04
CA GLU A 365 -20.60 -6.41 9.39
C GLU A 365 -19.08 -6.63 9.48
N LYS A 366 -18.69 -7.85 9.87
CA LYS A 366 -17.29 -8.26 10.00
C LYS A 366 -16.92 -9.19 8.86
N PHE A 367 -15.75 -8.98 8.27
CA PHE A 367 -15.21 -9.86 7.23
C PHE A 367 -13.70 -10.05 7.39
N THR A 368 -13.16 -11.06 6.71
CA THR A 368 -11.72 -11.34 6.70
C THR A 368 -11.19 -11.28 5.28
N PHE A 369 -10.10 -10.55 5.08
CA PHE A 369 -9.39 -10.47 3.80
C PHE A 369 -7.89 -10.51 4.04
N MET A 370 -7.14 -11.30 3.25
CA MET A 370 -5.70 -11.52 3.46
C MET A 370 -5.32 -11.88 4.92
N LYS A 371 -6.13 -12.70 5.59
CA LYS A 371 -5.99 -13.10 7.01
C LYS A 371 -6.09 -11.95 8.02
N GLN A 372 -6.50 -10.76 7.59
CA GLN A 372 -6.80 -9.63 8.45
C GLN A 372 -8.31 -9.49 8.62
N LYS A 373 -8.75 -9.14 9.82
CA LYS A 373 -10.16 -8.91 10.14
C LYS A 373 -10.51 -7.44 9.96
N PHE A 374 -11.69 -7.19 9.42
CA PHE A 374 -12.22 -5.87 9.18
C PHE A 374 -13.67 -5.80 9.66
N ILE A 375 -14.12 -4.59 9.93
CA ILE A 375 -15.50 -4.28 10.28
C ILE A 375 -15.94 -3.00 9.56
N ILE A 376 -17.20 -2.95 9.15
CA ILE A 376 -17.83 -1.71 8.70
C ILE A 376 -18.21 -0.88 9.92
N LYS A 377 -17.64 0.31 10.04
CA LYS A 377 -18.00 1.31 11.06
C LYS A 377 -18.22 2.67 10.41
N ASN A 378 -19.34 3.32 10.70
CA ASN A 378 -19.74 4.60 10.12
C ASN A 378 -19.65 4.61 8.58
N GLY A 379 -20.06 3.53 7.94
CA GLY A 379 -20.03 3.37 6.50
C GLY A 379 -18.65 3.13 5.87
N VAL A 380 -17.57 3.11 6.64
CA VAL A 380 -16.20 2.85 6.18
C VAL A 380 -15.64 1.53 6.73
N ILE A 381 -14.71 0.94 6.01
CA ILE A 381 -13.96 -0.25 6.40
C ILE A 381 -12.84 0.19 7.35
N VAL A 382 -12.82 -0.38 8.55
CA VAL A 382 -11.74 -0.25 9.52
C VAL A 382 -11.22 -1.63 9.94
N LYS A 383 -10.03 -1.67 10.56
CA LYS A 383 -9.52 -2.92 11.16
C LYS A 383 -10.44 -3.33 12.31
N GLY A 384 -10.78 -4.64 12.37
CA GLY A 384 -11.81 -5.19 13.25
C GLY A 384 -11.31 -6.10 14.35
#